data_AF-A0A6A7LEE7-F1
#
_entry.id   AF-A0A6A7LEE7-F1
#
_cell.length_a   1.000
_cell.length_b   1.000
_cell.length_c   1.000
_cell.angle_alpha   90.00
_cell.angle_beta   90.00
_cell.angle_gamma   90.00
#
_symmetry.space_group_name_H-M   'P 1'
#
loop_
_entity.id
_entity.type
_entity.pdbx_description
1 polymer ?
#
loop_
_entity_poly.entity_id
_entity_poly.type
_entity_poly.pdbx_seq_one_letter_code
_entity_poly.pdbx_strand_id
1 'polypeptide(L)' 'MRICLSLVNTPERGEAGYNDAIETTESVCQVGSPALVDEDDGQKEGSYDRLIGVIYSNGSPTSLNQILE' A
#
# COMPACT_ATOMS: atom_id res chain seq x y z
N MET A 1 -9.09 7.39 -6.64
CA MET A 1 -8.29 6.22 -7.07
C MET A 1 -8.08 5.33 -5.84
N ARG A 2 -8.19 4.02 -5.98
CA ARG A 2 -7.92 3.05 -4.89
C ARG A 2 -6.80 2.14 -5.35
N ILE A 3 -5.90 1.77 -4.45
CA ILE A 3 -4.70 0.99 -4.76
C ILE A 3 -4.65 -0.22 -3.82
N CYS A 4 -4.22 -1.36 -4.34
CA CYS A 4 -3.86 -2.55 -3.58
C CYS A 4 -2.35 -2.73 -3.70
N LEU A 5 -1.67 -2.98 -2.57
CA LEU A 5 -0.22 -3.15 -2.59
C LEU A 5 0.14 -4.48 -3.24
N SER A 6 1.03 -4.47 -4.24
CA SER A 6 1.56 -5.69 -4.83
C SER A 6 2.43 -6.44 -3.81
N LEU A 7 2.34 -7.77 -3.82
CA LEU A 7 3.15 -8.70 -3.01
C LEU A 7 3.03 -8.53 -1.48
N VAL A 8 2.09 -7.72 -0.97
CA VAL A 8 1.88 -7.50 0.46
C VAL A 8 0.55 -8.13 0.89
N ASN A 9 0.54 -8.78 2.05
CA ASN A 9 -0.66 -9.33 2.67
C ASN A 9 -0.74 -8.91 4.14
N THR A 10 -1.26 -7.70 4.39
CA THR A 10 -1.50 -7.20 5.75
C THR A 10 -2.67 -7.94 6.40
N PRO A 11 -2.69 -8.07 7.75
CA PRO A 11 -3.81 -8.68 8.45
C PRO A 11 -5.15 -8.03 8.09
N GLU A 12 -6.16 -8.86 7.89
CA GLU A 12 -7.50 -8.41 7.53
C GLU A 12 -8.27 -7.88 8.74
N ARG A 13 -9.39 -7.19 8.49
CA ARG A 13 -10.24 -6.68 9.58
C ARG A 13 -10.69 -7.81 10.51
N GLY A 14 -10.28 -7.71 11.77
CA GLY A 14 -10.60 -8.71 12.81
C GLY A 14 -9.43 -9.65 13.12
N GLU A 15 -8.34 -9.59 12.34
CA GLU A 15 -7.10 -10.29 12.64
C GLU A 15 -6.18 -9.46 13.55
N ALA A 16 -5.28 -10.15 14.25
CA ALA A 16 -4.26 -9.49 15.06
C ALA A 16 -3.29 -8.71 14.15
N GLY A 17 -2.96 -7.47 14.53
CA GLY A 17 -2.09 -6.59 13.75
C GLY A 17 -2.81 -5.73 12.69
N TYR A 18 -4.13 -5.85 12.55
CA TYR A 18 -4.91 -5.00 11.63
C TYR A 18 -4.73 -3.51 11.91
N ASN A 19 -4.84 -3.10 13.18
CA ASN A 19 -4.69 -1.70 13.56
C ASN A 19 -3.26 -1.19 13.34
N ASP A 20 -2.25 -2.02 13.66
CA ASP A 20 -0.84 -1.66 13.49
C ASP A 20 -0.51 -1.44 12.01
N ALA A 21 -1.07 -2.25 11.10
CA ALA A 21 -0.92 -2.08 9.66
C ALA A 21 -1.56 -0.78 9.15
N ILE A 22 -2.74 -0.41 9.69
CA ILE A 22 -3.38 0.87 9.38
C ILE A 22 -2.52 2.05 9.87
N GLU A 23 -2.14 2.04 11.15
CA GLU A 23 -1.36 3.12 11.76
C GLU A 23 0.00 3.31 11.06
N THR A 24 0.66 2.21 10.69
CA THR A 24 1.90 2.26 9.92
C THR A 24 1.68 2.88 8.54
N THR A 25 0.61 2.47 7.84
CA THR A 25 0.26 3.03 6.54
C THR A 25 0.00 4.55 6.62
N GLU A 26 -0.77 4.99 7.60
CA GLU A 26 -1.09 6.42 7.80
C GLU A 26 0.13 7.25 8.20
N SER A 27 1.05 6.67 8.99
CA SER A 27 2.28 7.32 9.42
C SER A 27 3.25 7.57 8.26
N VAL A 28 3.42 6.58 7.39
CA VAL A 28 4.31 6.66 6.21
C VAL A 28 3.68 7.49 5.08
N CYS A 29 2.39 7.26 4.83
CA CYS A 29 1.62 7.88 3.75
C CYS A 29 0.53 8.78 4.34
N GLN A 30 0.95 9.92 4.91
CA GLN A 30 0.04 10.87 5.53
C GLN A 30 -1.01 11.38 4.55
N VAL A 31 -2.24 11.54 5.03
CA VAL A 31 -3.34 12.05 4.21
C VAL A 31 -2.99 13.43 3.65
N GLY A 32 -3.07 13.55 2.32
CA GLY A 32 -2.77 14.78 1.59
C GLY A 32 -1.31 14.90 1.14
N SER A 33 -0.42 13.96 1.48
CA SER A 33 0.93 13.94 0.95
C SER A 33 0.96 13.42 -0.50
N PRO A 34 1.92 13.88 -1.33
CA PRO A 34 2.13 13.30 -2.65
C PRO A 34 2.74 11.90 -2.52
N ALA A 35 2.24 11.00 -3.36
CA ALA A 35 2.76 9.65 -3.50
C ALA A 35 2.98 9.30 -4.98
N LEU A 36 4.01 8.51 -5.25
CA LEU A 36 4.25 7.88 -6.53
C LEU A 36 3.74 6.44 -6.46
N VAL A 37 3.16 5.98 -7.57
CA VAL A 37 2.60 4.64 -7.70
C VAL A 37 3.23 4.01 -8.93
N ASP A 38 3.89 2.88 -8.72
CA ASP A 38 4.44 2.03 -9.78
C ASP A 38 3.49 0.85 -9.98
N GLU A 39 2.81 0.80 -11.13
CA GLU A 39 1.78 -0.21 -11.42
C GLU A 39 2.42 -1.56 -11.69
N ASP A 40 1.84 -2.63 -11.15
CA ASP A 40 2.29 -3.99 -11.41
C ASP A 40 1.98 -4.38 -12.87
N ASP A 41 3.04 -4.62 -13.65
CA ASP A 41 2.90 -4.99 -15.06
C ASP A 41 2.28 -6.37 -15.28
N GLY A 42 2.36 -7.27 -14.30
CA GLY A 42 1.84 -8.63 -14.37
C GLY A 42 0.39 -8.75 -13.90
N GLN A 43 -0.06 -7.88 -12.99
CA GLN A 43 -1.39 -7.95 -12.39
C GLN A 43 -2.14 -6.61 -12.52
N LYS A 44 -2.75 -6.39 -13.69
CA LYS A 44 -3.49 -5.14 -13.99
C LYS A 44 -4.98 -5.20 -13.65
N GLU A 45 -5.50 -6.37 -13.30
CA GLU A 45 -6.91 -6.61 -13.02
C GLU A 45 -7.10 -7.53 -11.81
N GLY A 46 -8.35 -7.80 -11.41
CA GLY A 46 -8.68 -8.75 -10.34
C GLY A 46 -8.65 -8.17 -8.93
N SER A 47 -8.43 -6.86 -8.77
CA SER A 47 -8.44 -6.17 -7.46
C SER A 47 -9.66 -5.28 -7.25
N TYR A 48 -10.83 -5.67 -7.78
CA TYR A 48 -12.10 -4.96 -7.55
C TYR A 48 -12.02 -3.44 -7.87
N ASP A 49 -11.56 -3.13 -9.08
CA ASP A 49 -11.33 -1.76 -9.58
C ASP A 49 -10.26 -0.96 -8.79
N ARG A 50 -9.35 -1.65 -8.10
CA ARG A 50 -8.15 -1.06 -7.50
C ARG A 50 -6.96 -1.32 -8.41
N LEU A 51 -6.11 -0.31 -8.59
CA LEU A 51 -4.81 -0.46 -9.21
C LEU A 51 -3.92 -1.31 -8.30
N ILE A 52 -3.12 -2.22 -8.84
CA ILE A 52 -2.17 -3.01 -8.06
C ILE A 52 -0.78 -2.44 -8.29
N GLY A 53 -0.02 -2.19 -7.22
CA GLY A 53 1.31 -1.60 -7.40
C GLY A 53 2.11 -1.35 -6.12
N VAL A 54 3.27 -0.75 -6.33
CA VAL A 54 4.19 -0.33 -5.27
C VAL A 54 4.02 1.18 -5.02
N ILE A 55 3.94 1.57 -3.76
CA ILE A 55 3.72 2.98 -3.37
C ILE A 55 4.99 3.57 -2.74
N TYR A 56 5.38 4.75 -3.20
CA TYR A 56 6.44 5.57 -2.59
C TYR A 56 5.85 6.90 -2.11
N SER A 57 5.95 7.19 -0.82
CA SER A 57 5.43 8.42 -0.23
C SER A 57 6.54 9.38 0.15
N ASN A 58 6.26 10.69 0.11
CA ASN A 58 7.14 11.75 0.62
C ASN A 58 8.55 11.77 -0.02
N GLY A 59 8.71 11.24 -1.23
CA GLY A 59 10.02 11.12 -1.88
C GLY A 59 10.96 10.12 -1.20
N SER A 60 10.45 9.26 -0.32
CA SER A 60 11.21 8.17 0.30
C SER A 60 11.66 7.18 -0.77
N PRO A 61 12.93 6.72 -0.75
CA PRO A 61 13.40 5.64 -1.61
C PRO A 61 12.85 4.27 -1.18
N THR A 62 12.38 4.14 0.07
CA THR A 62 11.74 2.93 0.58
C THR A 62 10.25 2.96 0.28
N SER A 63 9.73 1.87 -0.30
CA SER A 63 8.30 1.76 -0.59
C SER A 63 7.49 1.38 0.64
N LEU A 64 6.21 1.72 0.63
CA LEU A 64 5.26 1.27 1.64
C LEU A 64 5.18 -0.26 1.69
N ASN A 65 5.33 -0.93 0.54
CA ASN A 65 5.26 -2.37 0.44
C ASN A 65 6.35 -3.04 1.31
N GLN A 66 7.59 -2.54 1.23
CA GLN A 66 8.72 -3.05 2.03
C GLN A 66 8.58 -2.77 3.53
N ILE A 67 7.80 -1.75 3.91
CA ILE A 67 7.57 -1.40 5.32
C ILE A 67 6.51 -2.33 5.94
N LEU A 68 5.62 -2.88 5.11
CA LEU A 68 4.50 -3.72 5.53
C LEU A 68 4.74 -5.22 5.27
N GLU A 69 5.93 -5.61 4.79
CA GLU A 69 6.39 -6.99 4.64
C GLU A 69 6.69 -7.68 6.00
#